data_AF-A0A1M7B742-F1
#
_entry.id   AF-A0A1M7B742-F1
#
_cell.length_a   1.000
_cell.length_b   1.000
_cell.length_c   1.000
_cell.angle_alpha   90.00
_cell.angle_beta   90.00
_cell.angle_gamma   90.00
#
_symmetry.space_group_name_H-M   'P 1'
#
loop_
_entity.id
_entity.type
_entity.pdbx_description
1 polymer ?
#
loop_
_entity_poly.entity_id
_entity_poly.type
_entity_poly.pdbx_seq_one_letter_code
_entity_poly.pdbx_strand_id
1 'polypeptide(L)'
;MTYQEVESLAKSLSYRDKLHLAQTMLQMARKEEEEQNSSTARFAAEFPNIVERIRKSKPGKRKSLTSFIKDMFNFRGGITDEEIDRVIDQLQKQNVITIDDVGRVTYQ
;
A
#
# COMPACT_ATOMS: atom_id res chain seq x y z
N MET A 1 3.71 21.46 8.73
CA MET A 1 2.80 22.24 7.87
C MET A 1 1.40 21.73 8.10
N THR A 2 0.56 22.54 8.73
CA THR A 2 -0.87 22.25 8.86
C THR A 2 -1.60 22.75 7.62
N TYR A 3 -2.74 22.13 7.29
CA TYR A 3 -3.56 22.54 6.15
C TYR A 3 -3.86 24.05 6.16
N GLN A 4 -4.14 24.60 7.35
CA GLN A 4 -4.46 26.02 7.55
C GLN A 4 -3.30 26.95 7.17
N GLU A 5 -2.05 26.56 7.44
CA GLU A 5 -0.87 27.32 7.03
C GLU A 5 -0.72 27.35 5.51
N VAL A 6 -0.95 26.21 4.84
CA VAL A 6 -0.88 26.10 3.37
C VAL A 6 -1.98 26.94 2.72
N GLU A 7 -3.19 26.91 3.27
CA GLU A 7 -4.32 27.68 2.78
C GLU A 7 -4.06 29.19 2.91
N SER A 8 -3.51 29.63 4.05
CA SER A 8 -3.13 31.02 4.27
C SER A 8 -2.08 31.50 3.26
N LEU A 9 -1.04 30.70 3.03
CA LEU A 9 0.00 30.99 2.03
C LEU A 9 -0.57 31.01 0.62
N ALA A 10 -1.40 30.04 0.26
CA ALA A 10 -2.06 29.98 -1.04
C ALA A 10 -2.99 31.18 -1.29
N LYS A 11 -3.63 31.73 -0.26
CA LYS A 11 -4.44 32.95 -0.38
C LYS A 11 -3.62 34.18 -0.76
N SER A 12 -2.37 34.26 -0.31
CA SER A 12 -1.44 35.38 -0.59
C SER A 12 -0.85 35.37 -2.00
N LEU A 13 -0.95 34.25 -2.73
CA LEU A 13 -0.45 34.11 -4.11
C LEU A 13 -1.21 34.99 -5.10
N SER A 14 -0.61 35.27 -6.25
CA SER A 14 -1.31 35.92 -7.37
C SER A 14 -2.33 34.98 -8.01
N TYR A 15 -3.30 35.51 -8.75
CA TYR A 15 -4.29 34.69 -9.47
C TYR A 15 -3.65 33.62 -10.36
N ARG A 16 -2.56 33.97 -11.07
CA ARG A 16 -1.84 33.04 -11.96
C ARG A 16 -1.13 31.95 -11.18
N ASP A 17 -0.49 32.30 -10.07
CA ASP A 17 0.23 31.33 -9.24
C ASP A 17 -0.74 30.38 -8.53
N LYS A 18 -1.92 30.86 -8.10
CA LYS A 18 -3.00 30.00 -7.59
C LYS A 18 -3.44 28.97 -8.63
N LEU A 19 -3.65 29.42 -9.87
CA LEU A 19 -4.08 28.53 -10.95
C LEU A 19 -3.00 27.48 -11.26
N HIS A 20 -1.73 27.89 -11.31
CA HIS A 20 -0.62 26.97 -11.54
C HIS A 20 -0.46 25.96 -10.39
N LEU A 21 -0.51 26.42 -9.14
CA LEU A 21 -0.44 25.56 -7.96
C LEU A 21 -1.56 24.51 -7.97
N ALA A 22 -2.80 24.90 -8.27
CA ALA A 22 -3.93 23.98 -8.35
C ALA A 22 -3.70 22.91 -9.46
N GLN A 23 -3.19 23.32 -10.62
CA GLN A 23 -2.84 22.38 -11.68
C GLN A 23 -1.74 21.40 -11.26
N THR A 24 -0.67 21.89 -10.62
CA THR A 24 0.42 21.04 -10.13
C THR A 24 -0.08 20.08 -9.06
N MET A 25 -0.87 20.54 -8.08
CA MET A 25 -1.46 19.68 -7.06
C MET A 25 -2.34 18.58 -7.66
N LEU A 26 -3.15 18.92 -8.66
CA LEU A 26 -3.98 17.94 -9.36
C LEU A 26 -3.13 16.92 -10.13
N GLN A 27 -2.04 17.35 -10.77
CA GLN A 27 -1.11 16.45 -11.45
C GLN A 27 -0.40 15.51 -10.48
N MET A 28 0.05 16.02 -9.33
CA MET A 28 0.68 15.20 -8.29
C MET A 28 -0.31 14.18 -7.73
N ALA A 29 -1.53 14.59 -7.40
CA ALA A 29 -2.57 13.70 -6.90
C ALA A 29 -2.92 12.59 -7.90
N ARG A 30 -3.03 12.90 -9.19
CA ARG A 30 -3.27 11.89 -10.24
C ARG A 30 -2.13 10.89 -10.37
N LYS A 31 -0.88 11.35 -10.25
CA LYS A 31 0.28 10.47 -10.30
C LYS A 31 0.32 9.53 -9.09
N GLU A 32 0.02 10.04 -7.90
CA GLU A 32 -0.11 9.23 -6.69
C GLU A 32 -1.25 8.20 -6.83
N GLU A 33 -2.39 8.60 -7.40
CA GLU A 33 -3.52 7.71 -7.67
C GLU A 33 -3.15 6.61 -8.70
N GLU A 34 -2.45 6.95 -9.79
CA GLU A 34 -1.96 5.97 -10.77
C GLU A 34 -0.94 4.99 -10.17
N GLU A 35 -0.03 5.46 -9.32
CA GLU A 35 0.90 4.62 -8.58
C GLU A 35 0.16 3.68 -7.61
N GLN A 36 -0.86 4.17 -6.90
CA GLN A 36 -1.69 3.34 -6.03
C GLN A 36 -2.61 2.37 -6.77
N ASN A 37 -3.16 2.76 -7.91
CA ASN A 37 -4.07 1.93 -8.69
C ASN A 37 -3.32 0.87 -9.49
N SER A 38 -2.13 1.19 -10.02
CA SER A 38 -1.25 0.22 -10.69
C SER A 38 -0.71 -0.83 -9.74
N SER A 39 -0.34 -0.44 -8.52
CA SER A 39 0.04 -1.38 -7.45
C SER A 39 -1.16 -2.24 -7.03
N THR A 40 -2.33 -1.64 -6.77
CA THR A 40 -3.56 -2.38 -6.43
C THR A 40 -3.99 -3.38 -7.52
N ALA A 41 -3.95 -2.98 -8.80
CA ALA A 41 -4.30 -3.85 -9.92
C ALA A 41 -3.29 -5.00 -10.09
N ARG A 42 -1.98 -4.73 -9.92
CA ARG A 42 -0.95 -5.78 -9.87
C ARG A 42 -1.21 -6.76 -8.72
N PHE A 43 -1.50 -6.26 -7.53
CA PHE A 43 -1.77 -7.10 -6.36
C PHE A 43 -3.02 -7.94 -6.54
N ALA A 44 -4.10 -7.38 -7.09
CA ALA A 44 -5.34 -8.13 -7.35
C ALA A 44 -5.12 -9.30 -8.30
N ALA A 45 -4.31 -9.12 -9.35
CA ALA A 45 -3.98 -10.20 -10.29
C ALA A 45 -3.12 -11.30 -9.65
N GLU A 46 -2.20 -10.93 -8.75
CA GLU A 46 -1.27 -11.88 -8.12
C GLU A 46 -1.77 -12.48 -6.80
N PHE A 47 -2.83 -11.91 -6.23
CA PHE A 47 -3.41 -12.33 -4.95
C PHE A 47 -3.66 -13.84 -4.86
N PRO A 48 -4.21 -14.52 -5.89
CA PRO A 48 -4.38 -15.98 -5.85
C PRO A 48 -3.06 -16.74 -5.72
N ASN A 49 -1.98 -16.30 -6.38
CA ASN A 49 -0.66 -16.92 -6.30
C ASN A 49 -0.04 -16.72 -4.90
N ILE A 50 -0.23 -15.53 -4.33
CA ILE A 50 0.21 -15.19 -2.98
C ILE A 50 -0.47 -16.11 -1.96
N VAL A 51 -1.79 -16.25 -2.04
CA VAL A 51 -2.58 -17.14 -1.17
C VAL A 51 -2.08 -18.59 -1.27
N GLU A 52 -1.85 -19.10 -2.48
CA GLU A 52 -1.40 -20.47 -2.68
C GLU A 52 -0.02 -20.72 -2.04
N ARG A 53 0.94 -19.81 -2.25
CA ARG A 53 2.30 -19.94 -1.71
C ARG A 53 2.34 -19.79 -0.19
N ILE A 54 1.54 -18.87 0.35
CA ILE A 54 1.41 -18.68 1.80
C ILE A 54 0.78 -19.92 2.44
N ARG A 55 -0.25 -20.53 1.82
CA ARG A 55 -0.85 -21.78 2.31
C ARG A 55 0.11 -22.97 2.27
N LYS A 56 1.05 -23.01 1.32
CA LYS A 56 2.11 -24.03 1.26
C LYS A 56 3.19 -23.82 2.32
N SER A 57 3.66 -22.58 2.49
CA SER A 57 4.82 -22.28 3.35
C SER A 57 4.44 -22.06 4.82
N LYS A 58 3.18 -21.71 5.10
CA LYS A 58 2.57 -21.48 6.43
C LYS A 58 3.49 -20.74 7.44
N PRO A 59 4.01 -19.54 7.12
CA PRO A 59 4.80 -18.75 8.07
C PRO A 59 4.02 -18.44 9.37
N GLY A 60 4.40 -19.07 10.49
CA GLY A 60 3.66 -18.98 11.75
C GLY A 60 3.79 -17.67 12.54
N LYS A 61 4.55 -16.67 12.07
CA LYS A 61 4.79 -15.39 12.74
C LYS A 61 4.65 -14.23 11.77
N ARG A 62 4.13 -13.08 12.23
CA ARG A 62 3.98 -11.85 11.41
C ARG A 62 5.29 -11.46 10.74
N LYS A 63 6.41 -11.43 11.47
CA LYS A 63 7.73 -11.13 10.88
C LYS A 63 8.13 -12.08 9.74
N SER A 64 7.85 -13.37 9.91
CA SER A 64 8.13 -14.38 8.88
C SER A 64 7.20 -14.22 7.68
N LEU A 65 5.94 -13.85 7.91
CA LEU A 65 4.98 -13.54 6.84
C LEU A 65 5.40 -12.30 6.04
N THR A 66 5.78 -11.21 6.72
CA THR A 66 6.27 -9.98 6.09
C THR A 66 7.52 -10.26 5.25
N SER A 67 8.49 -11.00 5.78
CA SER A 67 9.71 -11.36 5.04
C SER A 67 9.38 -12.26 3.84
N PHE A 68 8.47 -13.21 3.99
CA PHE A 68 8.03 -14.09 2.92
C PHE A 68 7.35 -13.30 1.78
N ILE A 69 6.44 -12.39 2.12
CA ILE A 69 5.78 -11.52 1.14
C ILE A 69 6.84 -10.65 0.44
N LYS A 70 7.78 -10.06 1.17
CA LYS A 70 8.87 -9.27 0.59
C LYS A 70 9.69 -10.09 -0.42
N ASP A 71 10.04 -11.33 -0.08
CA ASP A 71 10.76 -12.23 -0.97
C ASP A 71 9.96 -12.59 -2.23
N MET A 72 8.63 -12.69 -2.14
CA MET A 72 7.78 -12.91 -3.29
C MET A 72 7.82 -11.76 -4.31
N PHE A 73 8.04 -10.52 -3.85
CA PHE A 73 8.07 -9.32 -4.70
C PHE A 73 9.49 -8.83 -5.06
N ASN A 74 10.55 -9.40 -4.47
CA ASN A 74 11.94 -9.02 -4.76
C ASN A 74 12.31 -9.14 -6.25
N PHE A 75 11.76 -10.14 -6.95
CA PHE A 75 12.02 -10.33 -8.39
C PHE A 75 11.18 -9.41 -9.31
N ARG A 76 10.29 -8.59 -8.75
CA ARG A 76 9.28 -7.83 -9.51
C ARG A 76 9.34 -6.32 -9.28
N GLY A 77 10.48 -5.83 -8.77
CA GLY A 77 10.70 -4.42 -8.48
C GLY A 77 10.64 -4.06 -7.00
N GLY A 78 10.49 -5.06 -6.12
CA GLY A 78 10.37 -4.85 -4.68
C GLY A 78 8.99 -4.31 -4.29
N ILE A 79 8.76 -4.28 -2.98
CA ILE A 79 7.51 -3.82 -2.37
C ILE A 79 7.88 -3.02 -1.12
N THR A 80 7.13 -1.95 -0.86
CA THR A 80 7.30 -1.15 0.37
C THR A 80 6.65 -1.83 1.57
N ASP A 81 7.08 -1.49 2.78
CA ASP A 81 6.51 -2.09 3.99
C ASP A 81 5.01 -1.76 4.15
N GLU A 82 4.58 -0.58 3.68
CA GLU A 82 3.19 -0.14 3.65
C GLU A 82 2.33 -1.00 2.72
N GLU A 83 2.85 -1.36 1.55
CA GLU A 83 2.17 -2.27 0.62
C GLU A 83 2.10 -3.70 1.19
N ILE A 84 3.12 -4.17 1.91
CA ILE A 84 3.07 -5.47 2.58
C ILE A 84 1.95 -5.50 3.62
N ASP A 85 1.81 -4.44 4.42
CA ASP A 85 0.72 -4.35 5.40
C ASP A 85 -0.66 -4.36 4.70
N ARG A 86 -0.82 -3.67 3.55
CA ARG A 86 -2.05 -3.75 2.74
C ARG A 86 -2.35 -5.18 2.26
N VAL A 87 -1.33 -5.94 1.84
CA VAL A 87 -1.48 -7.34 1.44
C VAL A 87 -1.92 -8.20 2.63
N ILE A 88 -1.35 -7.98 3.81
CA ILE A 88 -1.74 -8.68 5.04
C ILE A 88 -3.19 -8.37 5.40
N ASP A 89 -3.61 -7.11 5.34
CA ASP A 89 -4.99 -6.70 5.58
C ASP A 89 -5.95 -7.38 4.60
N GLN A 90 -5.57 -7.48 3.33
CA GLN A 90 -6.38 -8.14 2.31
C GLN A 90 -6.48 -9.66 2.53
N LEU A 91 -5.40 -10.32 2.99
CA LEU A 91 -5.40 -11.72 3.41
C LEU A 91 -6.31 -11.98 4.62
N GLN A 92 -6.35 -11.05 5.58
CA GLN A 92 -7.27 -11.12 6.73
C GLN A 92 -8.73 -10.89 6.30
N LYS A 93 -8.99 -9.88 5.47
CA LYS A 93 -10.34 -9.60 4.93
C LYS A 93 -10.93 -10.77 4.15
N GLN A 94 -10.10 -11.52 3.41
CA GLN A 94 -10.54 -12.72 2.70
C GLN A 94 -10.56 -13.99 3.57
N ASN A 95 -10.36 -13.86 4.89
CA ASN A 95 -10.30 -14.98 5.84
C ASN A 95 -9.28 -16.06 5.43
N VAL A 96 -8.15 -15.68 4.81
CA VAL A 96 -7.08 -16.63 4.48
C VAL A 96 -6.17 -16.86 5.70
N ILE A 97 -5.94 -15.79 6.46
CA ILE A 97 -5.12 -15.79 7.68
C ILE A 97 -5.79 -14.99 8.80
N THR A 98 -5.41 -15.30 10.03
CA THR A 98 -5.71 -14.50 11.21
C THR A 98 -4.41 -14.25 11.96
N ILE A 99 -4.19 -13.01 12.42
CA ILE A 99 -3.02 -12.65 13.21
C ILE A 99 -3.48 -12.33 14.62
N ASP A 100 -2.92 -13.03 15.61
CA ASP A 100 -3.19 -12.81 17.04
C ASP A 100 -2.36 -11.65 17.60
N ASP A 101 -2.70 -11.13 18.79
CA ASP A 101 -2.02 -10.00 19.45
C ASP A 101 -0.53 -10.27 19.72
N VAL A 102 -0.16 -11.55 19.79
CA VAL A 102 1.23 -12.02 19.98
C VAL A 102 1.98 -12.12 18.63
N GLY A 103 1.33 -11.79 17.51
CA GLY A 103 1.89 -11.84 16.15
C GLY A 103 1.99 -13.26 15.59
N ARG A 104 1.20 -14.22 16.12
CA ARG A 104 1.07 -15.57 15.57
C ARG A 104 0.10 -15.57 14.40
N VAL A 105 0.45 -16.27 13.32
CA VAL A 105 -0.38 -16.36 12.12
C VAL A 105 -1.07 -17.73 12.11
N THR A 106 -2.40 -17.72 12.06
CA THR A 106 -3.24 -18.91 11.91
C THR A 106 -3.85 -18.91 10.52
N TYR A 107 -3.92 -20.07 9.89
CA TYR A 107 -4.46 -20.26 8.53
C TYR A 107 -5.85 -20.87 8.62
N GLN A 108 -6.77 -20.37 7.79
CA GLN A 108 -8.13 -20.91 7.64
C GLN A 108 -8.26 -21.70 6.32
#